data_AF-A0A654BKH4-F1
#
_entry.id   AF-A0A654BKH4-F1
#
_cell.length_a   1.000
_cell.length_b   1.000
_cell.length_c   1.000
_cell.angle_alpha   90.00
_cell.angle_beta   90.00
_cell.angle_gamma   90.00
#
_symmetry.space_group_name_H-M   'P 1'
#
loop_
_entity.id
_entity.type
_entity.pdbx_description
1 polymer ?
#
loop_
_entity_poly.entity_id
_entity_poly.type
_entity_poly.pdbx_seq_one_letter_code
_entity_poly.pdbx_strand_id
1 'polypeptide(L)'
;MKYSLENKKVLLVAPQFFGYEEEIRSEIERRGARVDFLLDRPFTSPFLKAVTRWRRQWVMASADQYYHKHTNLEADYDYVFVINGQTLSAGVLELWRSKFGQAKFFLYMWDSFGNRKDVISNLRFFDHAFTFDRSDASSYGIHFRPLFFSKGFEALSNTLSQWDISFIGTAHTDRYAIVSKVAAELDKGIRPYWYLFLQAPWVYWLYRVINPGFTAARLKDFSFSPLSKSEVQRVFFASRAVLDIEHPRQTGLTMRTLETLGARKKLITTNANIQDYDFYSSHNICVIDRRDPTIPPSFLQTPYVDVDPVIYQRYRLEGWLDEILGREAE
;
A
#
# COMPACT_ATOMS: atom_id res chain seq x y z
N MET A 1 9.85 16.97 10.01
CA MET A 1 10.91 15.96 10.16
C MET A 1 11.32 15.99 11.62
N LYS A 2 10.96 14.96 12.40
CA LYS A 2 11.24 14.94 13.85
C LYS A 2 12.55 14.22 14.20
N TYR A 3 12.94 13.23 13.40
CA TYR A 3 14.14 12.41 13.64
C TYR A 3 15.17 12.59 12.53
N SER A 4 16.39 12.97 12.91
CA SER A 4 17.56 12.98 12.02
C SER A 4 18.18 11.57 11.98
N LEU A 5 18.62 11.14 10.79
CA LEU A 5 19.38 9.92 10.59
C LEU A 5 20.81 10.22 10.11
N GLU A 6 21.32 11.42 10.43
CA GLU A 6 22.63 11.88 10.01
C GLU A 6 23.72 10.87 10.42
N ASN A 7 24.56 10.49 9.45
CA ASN A 7 25.64 9.52 9.59
C ASN A 7 25.21 8.07 9.90
N LYS A 8 23.90 7.78 9.93
CA LYS A 8 23.40 6.42 10.15
C LYS A 8 23.53 5.56 8.90
N LYS A 9 23.80 4.27 9.07
CA LYS A 9 23.78 3.27 7.99
C LYS A 9 22.56 2.38 8.12
N VAL A 10 21.79 2.27 7.05
CA VAL A 10 20.54 1.53 7.01
C VAL A 10 20.62 0.44 5.94
N LEU A 11 20.37 -0.81 6.34
CA LEU A 11 20.06 -1.88 5.42
C LEU A 11 18.54 -1.88 5.18
N LEU A 12 18.09 -1.43 4.02
CA LEU A 12 16.67 -1.41 3.65
C LEU A 12 16.34 -2.62 2.78
N VAL A 13 15.36 -3.42 3.20
CA VAL A 13 14.81 -4.54 2.43
C VAL A 13 13.35 -4.24 2.11
N ALA A 14 13.01 -4.08 0.83
CA ALA A 14 11.62 -3.84 0.45
C ALA A 14 11.27 -4.50 -0.89
N PRO A 15 10.00 -4.88 -1.11
CA PRO A 15 9.56 -5.36 -2.41
C PRO A 15 9.40 -4.19 -3.38
N GLN A 16 9.74 -4.40 -4.65
CA GLN A 16 9.45 -3.45 -5.71
C GLN A 16 7.92 -3.31 -5.89
N PHE A 17 7.36 -2.13 -5.60
CA PHE A 17 5.93 -1.90 -5.62
C PHE A 17 5.60 -0.44 -5.94
N PHE A 18 5.28 -0.16 -7.21
CA PHE A 18 4.85 1.16 -7.70
C PHE A 18 5.80 2.34 -7.35
N GLY A 19 7.07 2.07 -7.06
CA GLY A 19 8.08 3.08 -6.73
C GLY A 19 8.08 3.50 -5.24
N TYR A 20 7.23 2.90 -4.41
CA TYR A 20 7.19 3.19 -2.97
C TYR A 20 8.50 2.83 -2.27
N GLU A 21 9.16 1.76 -2.72
CA GLU A 21 10.47 1.34 -2.23
C GLU A 21 11.53 2.44 -2.39
N GLU A 22 11.54 3.11 -3.55
CA GLU A 22 12.49 4.19 -3.83
C GLU A 22 12.13 5.48 -3.08
N GLU A 23 10.85 5.74 -2.84
CA GLU A 23 10.39 6.90 -2.06
C GLU A 23 10.76 6.76 -0.59
N ILE A 24 10.59 5.57 -0.02
CA ILE A 24 11.00 5.28 1.35
C ILE A 24 12.52 5.39 1.47
N ARG A 25 13.27 4.80 0.53
CA ARG A 25 14.72 4.94 0.46
C ARG A 25 15.14 6.41 0.40
N SER A 26 14.55 7.17 -0.52
CA SER A 26 14.86 8.59 -0.71
C SER A 26 14.56 9.41 0.54
N GLU A 27 13.47 9.11 1.26
CA GLU A 27 13.14 9.81 2.50
C GLU A 27 14.13 9.48 3.64
N ILE A 28 14.59 8.22 3.74
CA ILE A 28 15.64 7.83 4.69
C ILE A 28 16.96 8.54 4.36
N GLU A 29 17.37 8.55 3.08
CA GLU A 29 18.57 9.25 2.62
C GLU A 29 18.47 10.77 2.84
N ARG A 30 17.30 11.37 2.60
CA ARG A 30 17.03 12.80 2.84
C ARG A 30 17.19 13.18 4.32
N ARG A 31 17.05 12.23 5.26
CA ARG A 31 17.29 12.43 6.70
C ARG A 31 18.77 12.30 7.09
N GLY A 32 19.66 12.05 6.13
CA GLY A 32 21.11 12.01 6.32
C GLY A 32 21.72 10.61 6.46
N ALA A 33 20.92 9.56 6.29
CA ALA A 33 21.41 8.19 6.33
C ALA A 33 22.03 7.76 5.00
N ARG A 34 22.98 6.82 5.07
CA ARG A 34 23.40 6.01 3.93
C ARG A 34 22.57 4.73 3.88
N VAL A 35 21.95 4.45 2.74
CA VAL A 35 21.09 3.27 2.58
C VAL A 35 21.72 2.26 1.63
N ASP A 36 21.90 1.03 2.11
CA ASP A 36 22.12 -0.13 1.27
C ASP A 36 20.76 -0.81 1.05
N PHE A 37 20.35 -0.94 -0.21
CA PHE A 37 19.02 -1.42 -0.58
C PHE A 37 19.05 -2.82 -1.17
N LEU A 38 18.19 -3.71 -0.66
CA LEU A 38 17.97 -5.06 -1.15
C LEU A 38 16.50 -5.30 -1.48
N LEU A 39 16.24 -6.06 -2.54
CA LEU A 39 14.87 -6.42 -2.91
C LEU A 39 14.35 -7.57 -2.03
N ASP A 40 13.16 -7.41 -1.46
CA ASP A 40 12.43 -8.49 -0.77
C ASP A 40 11.96 -9.59 -1.75
N ARG A 41 11.98 -9.32 -3.05
CA ARG A 41 11.71 -10.29 -4.11
C ARG A 41 12.64 -10.03 -5.29
N PRO A 42 13.77 -10.74 -5.41
CA PRO A 42 14.76 -10.48 -6.45
C PRO A 42 14.34 -10.96 -7.86
N PHE A 43 13.09 -11.39 -8.08
CA PHE A 43 12.63 -11.99 -9.35
C PHE A 43 11.75 -11.04 -10.17
N THR A 44 12.27 -10.57 -11.30
CA THR A 44 11.58 -9.63 -12.20
C THR A 44 10.71 -10.32 -13.26
N SER A 45 11.03 -11.56 -13.66
CA SER A 45 10.35 -12.24 -14.79
C SER A 45 8.94 -12.76 -14.46
N PRO A 46 7.90 -12.43 -15.26
CA PRO A 46 6.53 -12.93 -15.12
C PRO A 46 6.39 -14.47 -15.20
N PHE A 47 7.21 -15.14 -16.03
CA PHE A 47 7.21 -16.60 -16.14
C PHE A 47 7.79 -17.25 -14.87
N LEU A 48 8.90 -16.70 -14.37
CA LEU A 48 9.45 -17.11 -13.08
C LEU A 48 8.44 -16.84 -11.96
N LYS A 49 7.71 -15.72 -11.95
CA LYS A 49 6.64 -15.42 -10.97
C LYS A 49 5.51 -16.47 -10.95
N ALA A 50 5.18 -17.09 -12.08
CA ALA A 50 4.17 -18.14 -12.16
C ALA A 50 4.71 -19.51 -11.69
N VAL A 51 5.90 -19.91 -12.16
CA VAL A 51 6.54 -21.18 -11.80
C VAL A 51 6.94 -21.23 -10.32
N THR A 52 7.44 -20.11 -9.79
CA THR A 52 7.83 -19.95 -8.38
C THR A 52 6.64 -20.01 -7.41
N ARG A 53 5.42 -19.74 -7.89
CA ARG A 53 4.18 -19.88 -7.11
C ARG A 53 3.83 -21.35 -6.82
N TRP A 54 4.35 -22.29 -7.61
CA TRP A 54 4.16 -23.73 -7.43
C TRP A 54 5.25 -24.42 -6.58
N ARG A 55 6.41 -23.78 -6.34
CA ARG A 55 7.45 -24.32 -5.43
C ARG A 55 8.10 -23.21 -4.59
N ARG A 56 7.39 -22.78 -3.53
CA ARG A 56 7.83 -21.76 -2.55
C ARG A 56 9.27 -22.00 -2.05
N GLN A 57 9.67 -23.24 -1.82
CA GLN A 57 11.00 -23.59 -1.31
C GLN A 57 12.14 -23.13 -2.24
N TRP A 58 11.96 -23.20 -3.56
CA TRP A 58 12.98 -22.76 -4.51
C TRP A 58 13.13 -21.25 -4.52
N VAL A 59 12.02 -20.52 -4.32
CA VAL A 59 12.02 -19.06 -4.15
C VAL A 59 12.83 -18.67 -2.93
N MET A 60 12.60 -19.35 -1.81
CA MET A 60 13.31 -19.08 -0.56
C MET A 60 14.81 -19.37 -0.71
N ALA A 61 15.19 -20.52 -1.27
CA ALA A 61 16.60 -20.85 -1.46
C ALA A 61 17.34 -19.86 -2.37
N SER A 62 16.71 -19.43 -3.47
CA SER A 62 17.28 -18.41 -4.35
C SER A 62 17.31 -17.02 -3.70
N ALA A 63 16.32 -16.67 -2.89
CA ALA A 63 16.32 -15.44 -2.12
C ALA A 63 17.42 -15.42 -1.05
N ASP A 64 17.61 -16.52 -0.32
CA ASP A 64 18.69 -16.68 0.66
C ASP A 64 20.05 -16.48 0.00
N GLN A 65 20.30 -17.12 -1.15
CA GLN A 65 21.53 -16.91 -1.92
C GLN A 65 21.71 -15.45 -2.35
N TYR A 66 20.62 -14.79 -2.75
CA TYR A 66 20.64 -13.36 -3.08
C TYR A 66 21.06 -12.52 -1.87
N TYR A 67 20.47 -12.74 -0.69
CA TYR A 67 20.82 -12.02 0.53
C TYR A 67 22.27 -12.29 0.95
N HIS A 68 22.73 -13.54 0.94
CA HIS A 68 24.11 -13.88 1.27
C HIS A 68 25.12 -13.19 0.34
N LYS A 69 24.78 -13.04 -0.95
CA LYS A 69 25.68 -12.42 -1.93
C LYS A 69 25.70 -10.89 -1.86
N HIS A 70 24.56 -10.26 -1.57
CA HIS A 70 24.41 -8.80 -1.72
C HIS A 70 24.39 -8.05 -0.39
N THR A 71 24.28 -8.73 0.74
CA THR A 71 24.45 -8.08 2.04
C THR A 71 25.93 -7.81 2.29
N ASN A 72 26.28 -6.57 2.63
CA ASN A 72 27.62 -6.25 3.13
C ASN A 72 27.73 -6.66 4.61
N LEU A 73 28.25 -7.86 4.86
CA LEU A 73 28.37 -8.41 6.23
C LEU A 73 29.44 -7.74 7.09
N GLU A 74 30.32 -6.94 6.48
CA GLU A 74 31.36 -6.16 7.19
C GLU A 74 30.89 -4.73 7.51
N ALA A 75 29.69 -4.35 7.06
CA ALA A 75 29.10 -3.07 7.42
C ALA A 75 28.61 -3.07 8.87
N ASP A 76 28.86 -1.97 9.55
CA ASP A 76 28.27 -1.66 10.85
C ASP A 76 26.96 -0.89 10.61
N TYR A 77 25.86 -1.62 10.38
CA TYR A 77 24.54 -1.00 10.22
C TYR A 77 24.00 -0.54 11.57
N ASP A 78 23.43 0.66 11.61
CA ASP A 78 22.64 1.13 12.77
C ASP A 78 21.23 0.55 12.72
N TYR A 79 20.68 0.39 11.51
CA TYR A 79 19.31 -0.08 11.30
C TYR A 79 19.22 -1.15 10.23
N VAL A 80 18.45 -2.19 10.49
CA VAL A 80 17.95 -3.12 9.49
C VAL A 80 16.45 -2.90 9.36
N PHE A 81 16.03 -2.28 8.26
CA PHE A 81 14.66 -1.89 8.03
C PHE A 81 14.03 -2.78 6.96
N VAL A 82 13.08 -3.61 7.36
CA VAL A 82 12.44 -4.60 6.49
C VAL A 82 10.98 -4.21 6.25
N ILE A 83 10.59 -4.11 4.99
CA ILE A 83 9.20 -3.97 4.57
C ILE A 83 8.73 -5.32 4.05
N ASN A 84 7.63 -5.83 4.60
CA ASN A 84 7.00 -7.11 4.29
C ASN A 84 7.79 -8.39 4.62
N GLY A 85 9.09 -8.44 4.34
CA GLY A 85 9.98 -9.58 4.62
C GLY A 85 9.48 -10.91 4.03
N GLN A 86 8.86 -10.89 2.84
CA GLN A 86 8.18 -12.03 2.26
C GLN A 86 9.09 -13.19 1.87
N THR A 87 10.33 -12.91 1.45
CA THR A 87 11.30 -13.96 1.10
C THR A 87 12.49 -14.04 2.06
N LEU A 88 12.42 -13.30 3.16
CA LEU A 88 13.44 -13.29 4.18
C LEU A 88 13.30 -14.53 5.09
N SER A 89 14.26 -15.44 5.03
CA SER A 89 14.26 -16.65 5.87
C SER A 89 14.77 -16.37 7.28
N ALA A 90 14.43 -17.25 8.22
CA ALA A 90 14.99 -17.23 9.57
C ALA A 90 16.52 -17.34 9.56
N GLY A 91 17.10 -18.15 8.67
CA GLY A 91 18.56 -18.31 8.59
C GLY A 91 19.29 -17.04 8.18
N VAL A 92 18.73 -16.25 7.26
CA VAL A 92 19.28 -14.94 6.90
C VAL A 92 19.16 -13.95 8.06
N LEU A 93 18.02 -13.94 8.76
CA LEU A 93 17.82 -13.08 9.94
C LEU A 93 18.75 -13.44 11.09
N GLU A 94 18.98 -14.74 11.34
CA GLU A 94 19.94 -15.23 12.33
C GLU A 94 21.37 -14.78 11.98
N LEU A 95 21.76 -14.92 10.70
CA LEU A 95 23.05 -14.41 10.23
C LEU A 95 23.16 -12.90 10.46
N TRP A 96 22.16 -12.12 10.05
CA TRP A 96 22.18 -10.67 10.23
C TRP A 96 22.22 -10.26 11.69
N ARG A 97 21.47 -10.90 12.58
CA ARG A 97 21.56 -10.65 14.03
C ARG A 97 22.95 -10.99 14.59
N SER A 98 23.62 -12.01 14.05
CA SER A 98 25.00 -12.35 14.47
C SER A 98 26.04 -11.33 13.99
N LYS A 99 25.82 -10.69 12.83
CA LYS A 99 26.77 -9.75 12.20
C LYS A 99 26.52 -8.30 12.57
N PHE A 100 25.26 -7.92 12.72
CA PHE A 100 24.81 -6.55 13.00
C PHE A 100 24.27 -6.46 14.43
N GLY A 101 25.06 -6.92 15.40
CA GLY A 101 24.60 -7.11 16.79
C GLY A 101 24.20 -5.81 17.51
N GLN A 102 24.63 -4.65 17.02
CA GLN A 102 24.25 -3.33 17.55
C GLN A 102 23.09 -2.69 16.78
N ALA A 103 22.71 -3.24 15.63
CA ALA A 103 21.67 -2.67 14.79
C ALA A 103 20.28 -2.90 15.40
N LYS A 104 19.40 -1.91 15.27
CA LYS A 104 17.98 -2.08 15.56
C LYS A 104 17.25 -2.60 14.33
N PHE A 105 16.47 -3.65 14.50
CA PHE A 105 15.72 -4.33 13.45
C PHE A 105 14.26 -3.88 13.49
N PHE A 106 13.81 -3.27 12.40
CA PHE A 106 12.45 -2.82 12.20
C PHE A 106 11.77 -3.68 11.14
N LEU A 107 10.55 -4.15 11.44
CA LEU A 107 9.65 -4.74 10.44
C LEU A 107 8.44 -3.85 10.26
N TYR A 108 8.13 -3.49 9.01
CA TYR A 108 6.85 -2.88 8.65
C TYR A 108 6.07 -3.79 7.69
N MET A 109 4.93 -4.27 8.16
CA MET A 109 4.00 -5.06 7.36
C MET A 109 2.96 -4.15 6.72
N TRP A 110 3.09 -3.94 5.41
CA TRP A 110 2.15 -3.15 4.62
C TRP A 110 1.10 -4.01 3.88
N ASP A 111 1.23 -5.34 4.01
CA ASP A 111 0.27 -6.37 3.61
C ASP A 111 -0.22 -7.09 4.87
N SER A 112 -1.47 -7.56 4.85
CA SER A 112 -2.02 -8.32 5.98
C SER A 112 -1.19 -9.59 6.20
N PHE A 113 -0.95 -9.98 7.44
CA PHE A 113 -0.21 -11.20 7.77
C PHE A 113 -0.90 -12.43 7.17
N GLY A 114 -2.24 -12.52 7.25
CA GLY A 114 -3.00 -13.63 6.70
C GLY A 114 -2.38 -15.00 7.04
N ASN A 115 -2.22 -15.88 6.04
CA ASN A 115 -1.59 -17.20 6.19
C ASN A 115 -0.04 -17.19 6.13
N ARG A 116 0.64 -16.05 6.33
CA ARG A 116 2.11 -15.95 6.25
C ARG A 116 2.79 -16.39 7.56
N LYS A 117 2.66 -17.67 7.90
CA LYS A 117 3.23 -18.27 9.12
C LYS A 117 4.72 -17.97 9.31
N ASP A 118 5.49 -17.97 8.21
CA ASP A 118 6.93 -17.74 8.26
C ASP A 118 7.29 -16.32 8.74
N VAL A 119 6.54 -15.30 8.30
CA VAL A 119 6.77 -13.90 8.74
C VAL A 119 6.42 -13.75 10.21
N ILE A 120 5.34 -14.40 10.66
CA ILE A 120 4.94 -14.44 12.07
C ILE A 120 6.05 -15.07 12.92
N SER A 121 6.61 -16.22 12.49
CA SER A 121 7.73 -16.84 13.22
C SER A 121 8.99 -15.97 13.24
N ASN A 122 9.17 -15.12 12.22
CA ASN A 122 10.30 -14.22 12.12
C ASN A 122 10.17 -12.96 12.98
N LEU A 123 8.99 -12.66 13.54
CA LEU A 123 8.78 -11.49 14.41
C LEU A 123 9.79 -11.43 15.56
N ARG A 124 10.20 -12.58 16.10
CA ARG A 124 11.20 -12.70 17.17
C ARG A 124 12.58 -12.09 16.84
N PHE A 125 12.86 -11.86 15.56
CA PHE A 125 14.13 -11.27 15.12
C PHE A 125 14.06 -9.75 15.00
N PHE A 126 12.92 -9.10 15.23
CA PHE A 126 12.76 -7.66 15.11
C PHE A 126 12.61 -7.03 16.49
N ASP A 127 13.28 -5.90 16.69
CA ASP A 127 13.15 -5.11 17.94
C ASP A 127 11.82 -4.38 17.96
N HIS A 128 11.39 -3.87 16.80
CA HIS A 128 10.09 -3.25 16.62
C HIS A 128 9.41 -3.77 15.36
N ALA A 129 8.16 -4.20 15.49
CA ALA A 129 7.33 -4.65 14.38
C ALA A 129 6.05 -3.81 14.29
N PHE A 130 5.65 -3.51 13.07
CA PHE A 130 4.51 -2.65 12.75
C PHE A 130 3.62 -3.31 11.70
N THR A 131 2.34 -2.96 11.72
CA THR A 131 1.38 -3.36 10.69
C THR A 131 0.35 -2.28 10.42
N PHE A 132 -0.06 -2.16 9.16
CA PHE A 132 -1.17 -1.31 8.74
C PHE A 132 -2.56 -1.88 9.05
N ASP A 133 -2.63 -3.15 9.44
CA ASP A 133 -3.88 -3.86 9.74
C ASP A 133 -4.10 -3.95 11.26
N ARG A 134 -5.22 -3.40 11.73
CA ARG A 134 -5.51 -3.30 13.18
C ARG A 134 -5.73 -4.67 13.82
N SER A 135 -6.34 -5.60 13.08
CA SER A 135 -6.57 -6.97 13.55
C SER A 135 -5.24 -7.70 13.75
N ASP A 136 -4.31 -7.54 12.82
CA ASP A 136 -2.98 -8.13 12.94
C ASP A 136 -2.19 -7.54 14.12
N ALA A 137 -2.29 -6.22 14.34
CA ALA A 137 -1.62 -5.56 15.46
C ALA A 137 -2.06 -6.16 16.81
N SER A 138 -3.38 -6.30 16.99
CA SER A 138 -3.94 -6.91 18.19
C SER A 138 -3.61 -8.40 18.32
N SER A 139 -3.61 -9.14 17.21
CA SER A 139 -3.43 -10.60 17.23
C SER A 139 -1.99 -11.02 17.55
N TYR A 140 -1.02 -10.21 17.15
CA TYR A 140 0.41 -10.52 17.29
C TYR A 140 1.15 -9.63 18.29
N GLY A 141 0.46 -8.70 18.95
CA GLY A 141 1.06 -7.80 19.94
C GLY A 141 2.11 -6.86 19.35
N ILE A 142 1.90 -6.43 18.10
CA ILE A 142 2.81 -5.53 17.38
C ILE A 142 2.14 -4.16 17.16
N HIS A 143 2.92 -3.15 16.76
CA HIS A 143 2.41 -1.79 16.67
C HIS A 143 1.47 -1.59 15.47
N PHE A 144 0.32 -0.98 15.71
CA PHE A 144 -0.55 -0.52 14.63
C PHE A 144 -0.02 0.81 14.08
N ARG A 145 0.32 0.84 12.80
CA ARG A 145 0.72 2.04 12.07
C ARG A 145 0.12 1.98 10.67
N PRO A 146 -0.86 2.84 10.33
CA PRO A 146 -1.44 2.88 8.99
C PRO A 146 -0.41 3.14 7.89
N LEU A 147 -0.80 2.85 6.65
CA LEU A 147 -0.05 3.24 5.46
C LEU A 147 0.11 4.77 5.38
N PHE A 148 0.72 5.25 4.30
CA PHE A 148 1.03 6.65 4.10
C PHE A 148 0.64 7.11 2.70
N PHE A 149 0.66 8.40 2.44
CA PHE A 149 0.79 8.92 1.08
C PHE A 149 2.13 9.62 0.93
N SER A 150 2.65 9.60 -0.28
CA SER A 150 3.94 10.19 -0.58
C SER A 150 3.83 11.50 -1.34
N LYS A 151 4.98 12.15 -1.50
CA LYS A 151 5.10 13.43 -2.19
C LYS A 151 4.44 13.38 -3.58
N GLY A 152 3.83 14.50 -3.93
CA GLY A 152 3.13 14.69 -5.21
C GLY A 152 1.64 14.41 -5.15
N PHE A 153 1.12 13.79 -4.08
CA PHE A 153 -0.33 13.79 -3.81
C PHE A 153 -0.79 15.06 -3.10
N GLU A 154 0.11 15.85 -2.51
CA GLU A 154 -0.22 16.99 -1.65
C GLU A 154 -0.64 18.28 -2.39
N ALA A 155 -0.66 18.25 -3.72
CA ALA A 155 -0.83 19.45 -4.51
C ALA A 155 -2.23 20.05 -4.32
N LEU A 156 -2.28 21.34 -4.01
CA LEU A 156 -3.51 22.13 -4.07
C LEU A 156 -3.95 22.20 -5.53
N SER A 157 -4.88 21.34 -5.90
CA SER A 157 -5.45 21.34 -7.24
C SER A 157 -6.47 22.47 -7.36
N ASN A 158 -6.07 23.58 -7.96
CA ASN A 158 -7.00 24.55 -8.58
C ASN A 158 -7.53 24.03 -9.94
N THR A 159 -7.32 22.75 -10.24
CA THR A 159 -7.75 22.15 -11.51
C THR A 159 -9.26 22.00 -11.49
N LEU A 160 -9.91 22.55 -12.52
CA LEU A 160 -11.32 22.28 -12.76
C LEU A 160 -11.54 20.77 -12.84
N SER A 161 -12.49 20.26 -12.05
CA SER A 161 -12.76 18.83 -12.01
C SER A 161 -13.30 18.34 -13.36
N GLN A 162 -12.55 17.44 -13.99
CA GLN A 162 -12.95 16.73 -15.20
C GLN A 162 -13.91 15.59 -14.86
N TRP A 163 -13.70 14.96 -13.71
CA TRP A 163 -14.46 13.81 -13.23
C TRP A 163 -15.13 14.13 -11.90
N ASP A 164 -16.33 13.63 -11.72
CA ASP A 164 -17.03 13.73 -10.44
C ASP A 164 -16.60 12.57 -9.53
N ILE A 165 -16.39 11.38 -10.10
CA ILE A 165 -15.86 10.21 -9.41
C ILE A 165 -14.81 9.53 -10.27
N SER A 166 -13.71 9.07 -9.67
CA SER A 166 -12.77 8.16 -10.34
C SER A 166 -12.49 6.90 -9.53
N PHE A 167 -12.33 5.77 -10.21
CA PHE A 167 -11.77 4.53 -9.67
C PHE A 167 -10.51 4.16 -10.46
N ILE A 168 -9.43 3.80 -9.77
CA ILE A 168 -8.23 3.23 -10.37
C ILE A 168 -7.81 2.01 -9.56
N GLY A 169 -7.85 0.83 -10.18
CA GLY A 169 -7.41 -0.39 -9.50
C GLY A 169 -7.37 -1.62 -10.38
N THR A 170 -6.62 -2.63 -9.93
CA THR A 170 -6.62 -3.95 -10.55
C THR A 170 -7.98 -4.60 -10.38
N ALA A 171 -8.57 -5.03 -11.49
CA ALA A 171 -9.85 -5.72 -11.53
C ALA A 171 -9.69 -7.17 -11.06
N HIS A 172 -9.72 -7.36 -9.74
CA HIS A 172 -9.67 -8.67 -9.10
C HIS A 172 -10.83 -8.81 -8.10
N THR A 173 -11.13 -10.04 -7.69
CA THR A 173 -12.18 -10.33 -6.70
C THR A 173 -13.52 -9.73 -7.17
N ASP A 174 -14.14 -8.86 -6.40
CA ASP A 174 -15.47 -8.29 -6.64
C ASP A 174 -15.44 -6.82 -7.09
N ARG A 175 -14.25 -6.25 -7.30
CA ARG A 175 -14.10 -4.83 -7.68
C ARG A 175 -14.87 -4.45 -8.94
N TYR A 176 -14.82 -5.29 -9.98
CA TYR A 176 -15.59 -5.04 -11.21
C TYR A 176 -17.09 -4.98 -10.91
N ALA A 177 -17.60 -5.92 -10.11
CA ALA A 177 -19.02 -5.98 -9.78
C ALA A 177 -19.48 -4.75 -8.99
N ILE A 178 -18.68 -4.31 -8.02
CA ILE A 178 -18.97 -3.11 -7.22
C ILE A 178 -18.92 -1.85 -8.08
N VAL A 179 -17.87 -1.66 -8.89
CA VAL A 179 -17.77 -0.51 -9.83
C VAL A 179 -18.96 -0.50 -10.79
N SER A 180 -19.37 -1.66 -11.28
CA SER A 180 -20.53 -1.78 -12.18
C SER A 180 -21.84 -1.40 -11.49
N LYS A 181 -22.04 -1.80 -10.23
CA LYS A 181 -23.21 -1.41 -9.43
C LYS A 181 -23.23 0.09 -9.16
N VAL A 182 -22.12 0.64 -8.68
CA VAL A 182 -21.95 2.08 -8.48
C VAL A 182 -22.28 2.82 -9.77
N ALA A 183 -21.68 2.43 -10.90
CA ALA A 183 -21.91 3.07 -12.20
C ALA A 183 -23.37 3.02 -12.67
N ALA A 184 -24.13 1.98 -12.29
CA ALA A 184 -25.55 1.86 -12.63
C ALA A 184 -26.46 2.76 -11.78
N GLU A 185 -26.03 3.12 -10.57
CA GLU A 185 -26.77 3.99 -9.64
C GLU A 185 -26.45 5.48 -9.83
N LEU A 186 -25.38 5.83 -10.55
CA LEU A 186 -25.02 7.22 -10.78
C LEU A 186 -26.04 7.95 -11.65
N ASP A 187 -26.39 9.18 -11.24
CA ASP A 187 -27.18 10.10 -12.05
C ASP A 187 -26.53 10.37 -13.41
N LYS A 188 -27.34 10.58 -14.45
CA LYS A 188 -26.87 10.82 -15.84
C LYS A 188 -25.92 12.02 -16.01
N GLY A 189 -25.93 12.96 -15.06
CA GLY A 189 -25.07 14.15 -15.08
C GLY A 189 -23.68 13.93 -14.47
N ILE A 190 -23.45 12.81 -13.77
CA ILE A 190 -22.18 12.49 -13.14
C ILE A 190 -21.20 11.99 -14.21
N ARG A 191 -19.97 12.51 -14.19
CA ARG A 191 -18.89 12.13 -15.10
C ARG A 191 -17.91 11.18 -14.39
N PRO A 192 -18.06 9.86 -14.55
CA PRO A 192 -17.14 8.91 -13.93
C PRO A 192 -15.88 8.68 -14.78
N TYR A 193 -14.78 8.33 -14.11
CA TYR A 193 -13.58 7.77 -14.71
C TYR A 193 -13.30 6.39 -14.11
N TRP A 194 -13.47 5.32 -14.91
CA TRP A 194 -13.26 3.94 -14.46
C TRP A 194 -12.02 3.33 -15.09
N TYR A 195 -11.01 3.07 -14.28
CA TYR A 195 -9.78 2.39 -14.71
C TYR A 195 -9.63 1.03 -14.02
N LEU A 196 -10.15 0.00 -14.69
CA LEU A 196 -10.10 -1.38 -14.25
C LEU A 196 -8.95 -2.10 -14.96
N PHE A 197 -7.81 -2.22 -14.28
CA PHE A 197 -6.60 -2.82 -14.84
C PHE A 197 -6.61 -4.35 -14.79
N LEU A 198 -6.23 -5.00 -15.88
CA LEU A 198 -5.91 -6.43 -15.95
C LEU A 198 -4.52 -6.63 -16.54
N GLN A 199 -3.80 -7.66 -16.09
CA GLN A 199 -2.41 -7.88 -16.50
C GLN A 199 -2.28 -8.28 -17.97
N ALA A 200 -3.30 -8.94 -18.54
CA ALA A 200 -3.34 -9.34 -19.93
C ALA A 200 -4.78 -9.69 -20.37
N PRO A 201 -5.10 -9.63 -21.67
CA PRO A 201 -6.43 -9.99 -22.18
C PRO A 201 -6.90 -11.41 -21.84
N TRP A 202 -5.98 -12.38 -21.72
CA TRP A 202 -6.35 -13.75 -21.33
C TRP A 202 -6.85 -13.85 -19.88
N VAL A 203 -6.44 -12.93 -18.99
CA VAL A 203 -6.89 -12.91 -17.59
C VAL A 203 -8.38 -12.62 -17.50
N TYR A 204 -8.90 -11.76 -18.40
CA TYR A 204 -10.35 -11.51 -18.51
C TYR A 204 -11.11 -12.80 -18.81
N TRP A 205 -10.66 -13.59 -19.79
CA TRP A 205 -11.33 -14.84 -20.15
C TRP A 205 -11.30 -15.85 -19.01
N LEU A 206 -10.18 -15.95 -18.29
CA LEU A 206 -10.09 -16.76 -17.09
C LEU A 206 -11.10 -16.30 -16.02
N TYR A 207 -11.12 -15.01 -15.68
CA TYR A 207 -12.02 -14.46 -14.67
C TYR A 207 -13.49 -14.56 -15.06
N ARG A 208 -13.84 -14.49 -16.34
CA ARG A 208 -15.21 -14.76 -16.79
C ARG A 208 -15.72 -16.15 -16.45
N VAL A 209 -14.83 -17.13 -16.31
CA VAL A 209 -15.18 -18.51 -15.94
C VAL A 209 -15.16 -18.69 -14.43
N ILE A 210 -14.11 -18.21 -13.75
CA ILE A 210 -13.87 -18.54 -12.33
C ILE A 210 -14.41 -17.52 -11.34
N ASN A 211 -14.84 -16.34 -11.81
CA ASN A 211 -15.26 -15.24 -10.96
C ASN A 211 -16.68 -14.77 -11.32
N PRO A 212 -17.69 -15.08 -10.47
CA PRO A 212 -19.07 -14.64 -10.68
C PRO A 212 -19.23 -13.12 -10.81
N GLY A 213 -18.32 -12.34 -10.23
CA GLY A 213 -18.32 -10.89 -10.38
C GLY A 213 -18.11 -10.42 -11.82
N PHE A 214 -17.56 -11.26 -12.71
CA PHE A 214 -17.20 -10.91 -14.09
C PHE A 214 -18.25 -11.37 -15.12
N THR A 215 -19.39 -11.92 -14.69
CA THR A 215 -20.39 -12.48 -15.61
C THR A 215 -20.93 -11.46 -16.62
N ALA A 216 -21.15 -10.21 -16.18
CA ALA A 216 -21.59 -9.11 -17.04
C ALA A 216 -20.43 -8.37 -17.74
N ALA A 217 -19.18 -8.75 -17.47
CA ALA A 217 -18.01 -8.05 -17.95
C ALA A 217 -17.78 -8.21 -19.45
N ARG A 218 -17.39 -7.11 -20.09
CA ARG A 218 -16.94 -7.07 -21.48
C ARG A 218 -15.47 -6.70 -21.51
N LEU A 219 -14.74 -7.22 -22.48
CA LEU A 219 -13.30 -6.97 -22.62
C LEU A 219 -12.96 -5.46 -22.67
N LYS A 220 -13.83 -4.66 -23.30
CA LYS A 220 -13.68 -3.19 -23.40
C LYS A 220 -13.85 -2.43 -22.09
N ASP A 221 -14.36 -3.08 -21.03
CA ASP A 221 -14.51 -2.46 -19.73
C ASP A 221 -13.16 -2.43 -18.96
N PHE A 222 -12.09 -3.03 -19.53
CA PHE A 222 -10.77 -3.17 -18.90
C PHE A 222 -9.65 -2.46 -19.67
N SER A 223 -8.66 -2.01 -18.91
CA SER A 223 -7.37 -1.52 -19.43
C SER A 223 -6.26 -2.54 -19.16
N PHE A 224 -5.30 -2.63 -20.06
CA PHE A 224 -4.21 -3.61 -19.99
C PHE A 224 -2.82 -3.01 -19.83
N SER A 225 -2.74 -1.68 -19.76
CA SER A 225 -1.52 -0.95 -19.47
C SER A 225 -1.54 -0.53 -17.99
N PRO A 226 -0.45 -0.67 -17.23
CA PRO A 226 -0.40 -0.07 -15.90
C PRO A 226 -0.32 1.45 -16.03
N LEU A 227 -1.03 2.18 -15.15
CA LEU A 227 -0.86 3.63 -15.03
C LEU A 227 0.42 3.94 -14.24
N SER A 228 1.14 4.96 -14.70
CA SER A 228 2.21 5.59 -13.94
C SER A 228 1.66 6.38 -12.74
N LYS A 229 2.52 6.62 -11.74
CA LYS A 229 2.14 7.42 -10.56
C LYS A 229 1.64 8.82 -10.94
N SER A 230 2.27 9.48 -11.92
CA SER A 230 1.87 10.80 -12.39
C SER A 230 0.50 10.80 -13.08
N GLU A 231 0.15 9.73 -13.80
CA GLU A 231 -1.18 9.58 -14.38
C GLU A 231 -2.25 9.38 -13.32
N VAL A 232 -1.98 8.58 -12.28
CA VAL A 232 -2.88 8.45 -11.12
C VAL A 232 -3.09 9.80 -10.46
N GLN A 233 -2.01 10.53 -10.16
CA GLN A 233 -2.08 11.87 -9.56
C GLN A 233 -2.92 12.82 -10.41
N ARG A 234 -2.70 12.83 -11.74
CA ARG A 234 -3.48 13.65 -12.68
C ARG A 234 -4.97 13.33 -12.61
N VAL A 235 -5.34 12.04 -12.59
CA VAL A 235 -6.74 11.63 -12.46
C VAL A 235 -7.30 12.08 -11.12
N PHE A 236 -6.60 11.83 -10.01
CA PHE A 236 -7.05 12.22 -8.67
C PHE A 236 -7.27 13.73 -8.58
N PHE A 237 -6.32 14.55 -9.05
CA PHE A 237 -6.43 16.00 -9.03
C PHE A 237 -7.56 16.55 -9.89
N ALA A 238 -7.89 15.85 -10.97
CA ALA A 238 -9.01 16.15 -11.86
C ALA A 238 -10.36 15.56 -11.39
N SER A 239 -10.38 14.78 -10.30
CA SER A 239 -11.60 14.19 -9.72
C SER A 239 -12.13 15.00 -8.54
N ARG A 240 -13.44 14.98 -8.29
CA ARG A 240 -14.04 15.48 -7.03
C ARG A 240 -13.94 14.43 -5.91
N ALA A 241 -14.25 13.18 -6.24
CA ALA A 241 -14.15 12.05 -5.34
C ALA A 241 -13.39 10.86 -5.97
N VAL A 242 -12.78 10.04 -5.12
CA VAL A 242 -12.11 8.79 -5.49
C VAL A 242 -12.88 7.63 -4.87
N LEU A 243 -13.22 6.63 -5.67
CA LEU A 243 -13.76 5.36 -5.21
C LEU A 243 -12.60 4.41 -4.90
N ASP A 244 -12.55 3.91 -3.67
CA ASP A 244 -11.63 2.87 -3.22
C ASP A 244 -12.39 1.61 -2.81
N ILE A 245 -11.84 0.45 -3.17
CA ILE A 245 -12.42 -0.85 -2.89
C ILE A 245 -11.29 -1.77 -2.40
N GLU A 246 -11.22 -1.97 -1.10
CA GLU A 246 -10.30 -2.88 -0.44
C GLU A 246 -10.63 -4.34 -0.78
N HIS A 247 -9.72 -5.26 -0.45
CA HIS A 247 -10.01 -6.68 -0.54
C HIS A 247 -10.95 -7.09 0.60
N PRO A 248 -11.99 -7.95 0.41
CA PRO A 248 -12.97 -8.30 1.46
C PRO A 248 -12.40 -8.88 2.77
N ARG A 249 -11.13 -9.30 2.76
CA ARG A 249 -10.42 -9.90 3.91
C ARG A 249 -9.40 -8.95 4.55
N GLN A 250 -9.30 -7.73 4.05
CA GLN A 250 -8.38 -6.71 4.55
C GLN A 250 -9.13 -5.78 5.49
N THR A 251 -8.59 -5.51 6.68
CA THR A 251 -9.20 -4.53 7.60
C THR A 251 -8.52 -3.17 7.50
N GLY A 252 -7.19 -3.16 7.30
CA GLY A 252 -6.41 -1.93 7.10
C GLY A 252 -6.82 -1.14 5.85
N LEU A 253 -6.62 0.18 5.87
CA LEU A 253 -6.88 1.05 4.72
C LEU A 253 -5.88 0.80 3.59
N THR A 254 -6.33 0.98 2.35
CA THR A 254 -5.46 0.83 1.18
C THR A 254 -4.55 2.04 0.99
N MET A 255 -3.51 1.88 0.16
CA MET A 255 -2.69 3.01 -0.28
C MET A 255 -3.53 4.08 -1.02
N ARG A 256 -4.56 3.66 -1.77
CA ARG A 256 -5.45 4.57 -2.52
C ARG A 256 -6.27 5.47 -1.58
N THR A 257 -6.70 4.93 -0.44
CA THR A 257 -7.35 5.72 0.61
C THR A 257 -6.42 6.83 1.11
N LEU A 258 -5.16 6.51 1.40
CA LEU A 258 -4.18 7.47 1.92
C LEU A 258 -3.77 8.50 0.85
N GLU A 259 -3.56 8.08 -0.39
CA GLU A 259 -3.30 8.98 -1.52
C GLU A 259 -4.47 9.95 -1.77
N THR A 260 -5.71 9.49 -1.56
CA THR A 260 -6.93 10.34 -1.67
C THR A 260 -6.94 11.41 -0.58
N LEU A 261 -6.59 11.04 0.66
CA LEU A 261 -6.37 11.98 1.76
C LEU A 261 -5.29 13.01 1.38
N GLY A 262 -4.14 12.57 0.87
CA GLY A 262 -3.07 13.45 0.40
C GLY A 262 -3.54 14.42 -0.68
N ALA A 263 -4.35 13.94 -1.64
CA ALA A 263 -4.92 14.74 -2.71
C ALA A 263 -6.03 15.71 -2.29
N ARG A 264 -6.40 15.71 -0.99
CA ARG A 264 -7.52 16.49 -0.44
C ARG A 264 -8.79 16.26 -1.26
N LYS A 265 -9.02 15.01 -1.63
CA LYS A 265 -10.20 14.58 -2.38
C LYS A 265 -11.16 13.85 -1.46
N LYS A 266 -12.43 13.89 -1.83
CA LYS A 266 -13.43 13.07 -1.16
C LYS A 266 -13.17 11.60 -1.46
N LEU A 267 -13.44 10.75 -0.49
CA LEU A 267 -13.29 9.30 -0.60
C LEU A 267 -14.66 8.65 -0.55
N ILE A 268 -14.92 7.74 -1.46
CA ILE A 268 -16.02 6.79 -1.42
C ILE A 268 -15.37 5.43 -1.21
N THR A 269 -15.75 4.68 -0.17
CA THR A 269 -15.03 3.43 0.15
C THR A 269 -15.95 2.34 0.66
N THR A 270 -15.61 1.09 0.35
CA THR A 270 -16.23 -0.09 0.99
C THR A 270 -15.61 -0.45 2.34
N ASN A 271 -14.49 0.18 2.73
CA ASN A 271 -13.81 -0.13 3.98
C ASN A 271 -14.43 0.65 5.15
N ALA A 272 -15.37 0.01 5.86
CA ALA A 272 -16.03 0.63 7.01
C ALA A 272 -15.09 0.95 8.18
N ASN A 273 -13.94 0.27 8.30
CA ASN A 273 -12.98 0.51 9.38
C ASN A 273 -12.37 1.91 9.33
N ILE A 274 -12.51 2.63 8.20
CA ILE A 274 -12.08 4.02 8.08
C ILE A 274 -12.69 4.94 9.14
N GLN A 275 -13.84 4.58 9.70
CA GLN A 275 -14.49 5.32 10.77
C GLN A 275 -13.66 5.35 12.07
N ASP A 276 -12.74 4.41 12.26
CA ASP A 276 -11.86 4.32 13.45
C ASP A 276 -10.56 5.14 13.29
N TYR A 277 -10.43 5.93 12.22
CA TYR A 277 -9.24 6.73 11.93
C TYR A 277 -9.51 8.20 12.29
N ASP A 278 -8.48 8.87 12.83
CA ASP A 278 -8.58 10.24 13.35
C ASP A 278 -8.87 11.31 12.27
N PHE A 279 -8.65 10.99 11.00
CA PHE A 279 -9.02 11.85 9.87
C PHE A 279 -10.44 11.59 9.33
N TYR A 280 -11.21 10.69 9.94
CA TYR A 280 -12.56 10.42 9.47
C TYR A 280 -13.49 11.62 9.61
N SER A 281 -14.21 11.94 8.53
CA SER A 281 -15.28 12.92 8.52
C SER A 281 -16.29 12.55 7.44
N SER A 282 -17.57 12.51 7.80
CA SER A 282 -18.66 12.26 6.85
C SER A 282 -18.77 13.31 5.74
N HIS A 283 -18.17 14.49 5.92
CA HIS A 283 -18.08 15.52 4.87
C HIS A 283 -17.14 15.10 3.74
N ASN A 284 -16.10 14.33 4.06
CA ASN A 284 -15.06 13.93 3.12
C ASN A 284 -15.13 12.46 2.72
N ILE A 285 -15.76 11.62 3.54
CA ILE A 285 -15.72 10.17 3.40
C ILE A 285 -17.14 9.60 3.41
N CYS A 286 -17.49 8.92 2.32
CA CYS A 286 -18.73 8.17 2.17
C CYS A 286 -18.40 6.68 2.22
N VAL A 287 -18.89 6.00 3.26
CA VAL A 287 -18.78 4.54 3.37
C VAL A 287 -19.99 3.92 2.66
N ILE A 288 -19.75 3.00 1.74
CA ILE A 288 -20.78 2.33 0.93
C ILE A 288 -20.84 0.84 1.25
N ASP A 289 -22.03 0.24 1.23
CA ASP A 289 -22.18 -1.20 1.39
C ASP A 289 -21.67 -1.94 0.14
N ARG A 290 -20.86 -2.97 0.34
CA ARG A 290 -20.23 -3.74 -0.75
C ARG A 290 -21.25 -4.48 -1.63
N ARG A 291 -22.39 -4.87 -1.08
CA ARG A 291 -23.46 -5.59 -1.76
C ARG A 291 -24.46 -4.62 -2.39
N ASP A 292 -24.70 -3.48 -1.75
CA ASP A 292 -25.68 -2.47 -2.17
C ASP A 292 -25.07 -1.04 -2.09
N PRO A 293 -24.17 -0.68 -3.03
CA PRO A 293 -23.34 0.50 -2.91
C PRO A 293 -24.05 1.79 -3.35
N THR A 294 -24.68 2.50 -2.41
CA THR A 294 -25.35 3.78 -2.69
C THR A 294 -24.53 5.00 -2.29
N ILE A 295 -24.44 5.99 -3.19
CA ILE A 295 -23.76 7.27 -2.94
C ILE A 295 -24.81 8.40 -2.85
N PRO A 296 -24.92 9.11 -1.71
CA PRO A 296 -25.84 10.24 -1.61
C PRO A 296 -25.48 11.35 -2.62
N PRO A 297 -26.43 11.86 -3.41
CA PRO A 297 -26.14 12.92 -4.39
C PRO A 297 -25.50 14.17 -3.78
N SER A 298 -25.88 14.51 -2.54
CA SER A 298 -25.34 15.64 -1.77
C SER A 298 -23.85 15.51 -1.45
N PHE A 299 -23.32 14.28 -1.38
CA PHE A 299 -21.92 14.04 -1.05
C PHE A 299 -20.96 14.64 -2.09
N LEU A 300 -21.30 14.51 -3.38
CA LEU A 300 -20.50 15.04 -4.47
C LEU A 300 -20.67 16.56 -4.65
N GLN A 301 -21.78 17.13 -4.15
CA GLN A 301 -22.13 18.53 -4.32
C GLN A 301 -21.46 19.46 -3.31
N THR A 302 -21.12 18.94 -2.12
CA THR A 302 -20.44 19.71 -1.07
C THR A 302 -18.92 19.73 -1.30
N PRO A 303 -18.21 20.80 -0.87
CA PRO A 303 -16.75 20.86 -0.97
C PRO A 303 -16.06 19.89 0.00
N TYR A 304 -14.77 19.65 -0.23
CA TYR A 304 -13.89 18.98 0.73
C TYR A 304 -13.62 19.90 1.93
N VAL A 305 -13.56 19.32 3.13
CA VAL A 305 -13.22 20.02 4.37
C VAL A 305 -11.81 19.64 4.77
N ASP A 306 -10.93 20.61 5.02
CA ASP A 306 -9.54 20.29 5.36
C ASP A 306 -9.43 19.52 6.68
N VAL A 307 -8.56 18.50 6.66
CA VAL A 307 -8.18 17.72 7.85
C VAL A 307 -7.14 18.52 8.63
N ASP A 308 -7.17 18.40 9.96
CA ASP A 308 -6.19 19.05 10.84
C ASP A 308 -4.75 18.83 10.34
N PRO A 309 -3.91 19.87 10.25
CA PRO A 309 -2.56 19.75 9.70
C PRO A 309 -1.67 18.72 10.41
N VAL A 310 -1.84 18.51 11.72
CA VAL A 310 -1.08 17.53 12.48
C VAL A 310 -1.49 16.11 12.08
N ILE A 311 -2.80 15.87 11.95
CA ILE A 311 -3.34 14.60 11.46
C ILE A 311 -2.93 14.36 10.00
N TYR A 312 -3.04 15.36 9.13
CA TYR A 312 -2.60 15.25 7.74
C TYR A 312 -1.10 14.90 7.65
N GLN A 313 -0.26 15.58 8.42
CA GLN A 313 1.19 15.32 8.48
C GLN A 313 1.50 13.90 9.00
N ARG A 314 0.69 13.39 9.92
CA ARG A 314 0.80 12.02 10.45
C ARG A 314 0.73 10.97 9.35
N TYR A 315 -0.09 11.16 8.32
CA TYR A 315 -0.29 10.18 7.22
C TYR A 315 0.62 10.38 6.02
N ARG A 316 1.49 11.40 6.05
CA ARG A 316 2.55 11.52 5.05
C ARG A 316 3.63 10.49 5.28
N LEU A 317 4.40 10.16 4.23
CA LEU A 317 5.59 9.31 4.32
C LEU A 317 6.54 9.78 5.42
N GLU A 318 6.72 11.10 5.58
CA GLU A 318 7.58 11.65 6.62
C GLU A 318 7.04 11.38 8.02
N GLY A 319 5.73 11.55 8.24
CA GLY A 319 5.08 11.27 9.52
C GLY A 319 5.02 9.78 9.84
N TRP A 320 4.87 8.94 8.81
CA TRP A 320 4.96 7.49 8.93
C TRP A 320 6.31 7.03 9.42
N LEU A 321 7.39 7.55 8.84
CA LEU A 321 8.74 7.21 9.27
C LEU A 321 9.05 7.80 10.65
N ASP A 322 8.53 9.00 10.98
CA ASP A 322 8.67 9.59 12.31
C ASP A 322 8.05 8.70 13.41
N GLU A 323 6.87 8.11 13.20
CA GLU A 323 6.24 7.21 14.19
C GLU A 323 6.98 5.87 14.33
N ILE A 324 7.57 5.36 13.26
CA ILE A 324 8.34 4.11 13.31
C ILE A 324 9.66 4.32 14.07
N LEU A 325 10.42 5.35 13.69
CA LEU A 325 11.70 5.65 14.31
C LEU A 325 11.54 6.13 15.76
N GLY A 326 10.43 6.79 16.09
CA GLY A 326 10.17 7.25 17.46
C GLY A 326 10.09 6.14 18.50
N ARG A 327 9.86 4.89 18.08
CA ARG A 327 9.87 3.72 18.97
C ARG A 327 11.27 3.23 19.34
N GLU A 328 12.32 3.69 18.66
CA GLU A 328 13.70 3.36 19.04
C GLU A 328 14.04 3.80 20.48
N ALA A 329 13.39 4.86 20.96
CA ALA A 329 13.60 5.43 22.28
C ALA A 329 12.85 4.68 23.41
N GLU A 330 12.02 3.69 23.07
CA GLU A 330 11.29 2.81 24.00
C GLU A 330 12.01 1.46 24.17
#